data_AF-A0A959IR98-F1
#
_entry.id   AF-A0A959IR98-F1
#
_cell.length_a   1.000
_cell.length_b   1.000
_cell.length_c   1.000
_cell.angle_alpha   90.00
_cell.angle_beta   90.00
_cell.angle_gamma   90.00
#
_symmetry.space_group_name_H-M   'P 1'
#
loop_
_entity.id
_entity.type
_entity.pdbx_description
1 polymer ?
#
loop_
_entity_poly.entity_id
_entity_poly.type
_entity_poly.pdbx_seq_one_letter_code
_entity_poly.pdbx_strand_id
1 'polypeptide(L)'
;MKKILPFLLCLFVGYAAQAVTITFIAATGFWDNPANWDVGAVPTAADDVIIPAGLRCAIPGGYNALAKSVRINGGGLFNQGNLTVDGTAGDCITLNNGRIDNRGNISVDNVGGHCFFVTNGGRVKNRSNRNITLGTNGDDGLHMDMNTLLLNLGNVTVLGPNPNQGVDCSGIILVGPAGRIDVEDTGLAGYYFEGYFENYGVMTASNGIGAIGMRLSGPGNCINRAGGEITIKEPADEGIFQTNGLLVNESGAKMDIYATGQVSTFAPGLIVGNGIAAAFPVFENYGEVLLHDNILGTCHGMNVYTNGTVINHGGGLIDIDNVTGDGIFTVALSSNLENRPGGLIEISNVKNKGMTINLDGLNEGDIKINGADGTGFDLGGSSSDFHNYSQISIINSGLAGIPGNDNGLFVGGGLLTNHSCGVITMDNNVSVNFAASLTNNGFLKTVGTHANIGTITNNGIVEDYDDGFAGVLNPVVNNAIIVREVPGPLTVGVPEPNFLGLGSLVGYAVTFVSTDAIGSSSAGTYDPVLNTFTPDAAASGLSEVWVKITQLGSGCADYFRVSIPGGIFLTGDPVEKSLEDELVGANWQVFPNPTTALAVLQIPDQYQTRTVDLTLKDLLGRTIWQAQSV
;
A
#
# COMPACT_ATOMS: atom_id res chain seq x y z
N MET A 1 76.10 46.31 -5.78
CA MET A 1 75.43 45.07 -6.23
C MET A 1 74.08 44.96 -5.52
N LYS A 2 72.99 45.51 -6.09
CA LYS A 2 71.66 45.59 -5.44
C LYS A 2 70.47 45.55 -6.43
N LYS A 3 70.59 44.86 -7.58
CA LYS A 3 69.52 44.83 -8.61
C LYS A 3 69.39 43.51 -9.40
N ILE A 4 69.65 42.36 -8.79
CA ILE A 4 69.43 41.03 -9.43
C ILE A 4 68.27 40.25 -8.77
N LEU A 5 67.82 40.67 -7.59
CA LEU A 5 66.77 39.97 -6.84
C LEU A 5 65.34 40.06 -7.42
N PRO A 6 64.91 41.12 -8.15
CA PRO A 6 63.57 41.13 -8.75
C PRO A 6 63.46 40.26 -10.02
N PHE A 7 64.59 39.92 -10.67
CA PHE A 7 64.58 39.15 -11.92
C PHE A 7 64.59 37.64 -11.66
N LEU A 8 65.17 37.19 -10.54
CA LEU A 8 65.10 35.78 -10.11
C LEU A 8 63.74 35.40 -9.50
N LEU A 9 62.96 36.37 -9.01
CA LEU A 9 61.62 36.11 -8.45
C LEU A 9 60.55 35.94 -9.55
N CYS A 10 60.77 36.45 -10.76
CA CYS A 10 59.92 36.20 -11.92
C CYS A 10 60.25 34.89 -12.67
N LEU A 11 61.33 34.18 -12.33
CA LEU A 11 61.67 32.89 -12.98
C LEU A 11 60.96 31.68 -12.35
N PHE A 12 60.13 31.93 -11.32
CA PHE A 12 59.07 31.03 -10.88
C PHE A 12 57.73 31.50 -11.44
N VAL A 13 57.68 31.94 -12.71
CA VAL A 13 56.41 31.90 -13.45
C VAL A 13 55.97 30.45 -13.37
N GLY A 14 54.89 30.23 -12.61
CA GLY A 14 54.32 28.92 -12.42
C GLY A 14 54.21 28.25 -13.79
N TYR A 15 54.84 27.09 -13.93
CA TYR A 15 54.39 26.12 -14.92
C TYR A 15 52.94 25.83 -14.56
N ALA A 16 52.02 26.61 -15.14
CA ALA A 16 50.66 26.16 -15.28
C ALA A 16 50.79 24.87 -16.09
N ALA A 17 50.62 23.74 -15.43
CA ALA A 17 50.53 22.45 -16.10
C ALA A 17 49.43 22.61 -17.14
N GLN A 18 49.82 22.71 -18.41
CA GLN A 18 48.86 22.67 -19.50
C GLN A 18 48.29 21.27 -19.50
N ALA A 19 46.97 21.14 -19.66
CA ALA A 19 46.36 19.83 -19.82
C ALA A 19 47.00 19.13 -21.02
N VAL A 20 47.65 17.98 -20.79
CA VAL A 20 48.21 17.15 -21.84
C VAL A 20 47.39 15.86 -21.91
N THR A 21 47.16 15.37 -23.13
CA THR A 21 46.65 14.02 -23.31
C THR A 21 47.79 13.02 -23.14
N ILE A 22 47.67 12.12 -22.17
CA ILE A 22 48.68 11.10 -21.87
C ILE A 22 48.10 9.71 -22.18
N THR A 23 48.77 8.96 -23.04
CA THR A 23 48.30 7.67 -23.53
C THR A 23 49.10 6.53 -22.94
N PHE A 24 48.41 5.52 -22.41
CA PHE A 24 49.04 4.29 -21.96
C PHE A 24 49.54 3.47 -23.18
N ILE A 25 50.81 3.07 -23.19
CA ILE A 25 51.45 2.39 -24.33
C ILE A 25 51.92 0.96 -24.03
N ALA A 26 51.97 0.56 -22.76
CA ALA A 26 52.37 -0.79 -22.39
C ALA A 26 51.23 -1.79 -22.66
N ALA A 27 51.57 -3.01 -23.11
CA ALA A 27 50.59 -4.10 -23.22
C ALA A 27 49.91 -4.38 -21.86
N THR A 28 50.72 -4.44 -20.81
CA THR A 28 50.31 -4.52 -19.41
C THR A 28 51.31 -3.74 -18.56
N GLY A 29 50.85 -3.00 -17.56
CA GLY A 29 51.77 -2.28 -16.67
C GLY A 29 51.06 -1.51 -15.56
N PHE A 30 51.84 -0.90 -14.67
CA PHE A 30 51.33 -0.08 -13.59
C PHE A 30 51.24 1.41 -13.97
N TRP A 31 50.23 2.09 -13.41
CA TRP A 31 49.97 3.52 -13.59
C TRP A 31 51.14 4.39 -13.13
N ASP A 32 51.80 4.00 -12.03
CA ASP A 32 52.86 4.75 -11.37
C ASP A 32 54.24 4.62 -12.04
N ASN A 33 54.35 3.86 -13.12
CA ASN A 33 55.59 3.73 -13.89
C ASN A 33 55.57 4.68 -15.10
N PRO A 34 56.41 5.74 -15.11
CA PRO A 34 56.47 6.71 -16.22
C PRO A 34 56.73 6.07 -17.58
N ALA A 35 57.45 4.94 -17.65
CA ALA A 35 57.80 4.27 -18.90
C ALA A 35 56.60 3.60 -19.60
N ASN A 36 55.45 3.48 -18.91
CA ASN A 36 54.24 2.93 -19.49
C ASN A 36 53.38 3.98 -20.23
N TRP A 37 53.79 5.24 -20.21
CA TRP A 37 53.08 6.38 -20.79
C TRP A 37 53.87 6.98 -21.96
N ASP A 38 53.18 7.42 -23.01
CA ASP A 38 53.78 7.99 -24.23
C ASP A 38 54.65 9.23 -23.99
N VAL A 39 54.30 10.06 -23.01
CA VAL A 39 55.09 11.24 -22.62
C VAL A 39 56.23 10.93 -21.64
N GLY A 40 56.37 9.68 -21.20
CA GLY A 40 57.39 9.28 -20.22
C GLY A 40 57.20 9.86 -18.82
N ALA A 41 55.96 10.24 -18.47
CA ALA A 41 55.57 10.81 -17.19
C ALA A 41 54.27 10.18 -16.70
N VAL A 42 54.07 10.12 -15.38
CA VAL A 42 52.83 9.61 -14.77
C VAL A 42 51.75 10.70 -14.85
N PRO A 43 50.50 10.37 -15.23
CA PRO A 43 49.40 11.33 -15.27
C PRO A 43 49.16 12.03 -13.93
N THR A 44 48.78 13.30 -14.02
CA THR A 44 48.39 14.17 -12.92
C THR A 44 46.93 14.60 -13.06
N ALA A 45 46.41 15.35 -12.08
CA ALA A 45 45.04 15.88 -12.13
C ALA A 45 44.77 16.87 -13.28
N ALA A 46 45.80 17.33 -14.01
CA ALA A 46 45.63 18.19 -15.18
C ALA A 46 45.46 17.40 -16.49
N ASP A 47 45.78 16.11 -16.50
CA ASP A 47 46.00 15.34 -17.73
C ASP A 47 44.77 14.51 -18.14
N ASP A 48 44.52 14.45 -19.44
CA ASP A 48 43.49 13.58 -20.03
C ASP A 48 44.10 12.21 -20.34
N VAL A 49 43.65 11.17 -19.66
CA VAL A 49 44.24 9.83 -19.76
C VAL A 49 43.50 8.99 -20.78
N ILE A 50 44.25 8.35 -21.68
CA ILE A 50 43.70 7.37 -22.64
C ILE A 50 44.30 5.99 -22.41
N ILE A 51 43.44 4.97 -22.30
CA ILE A 51 43.81 3.55 -22.33
C ILE A 51 43.27 2.93 -23.63
N PRO A 52 44.13 2.73 -24.64
CA PRO A 52 43.76 2.16 -25.93
C PRO A 52 43.29 0.69 -25.89
N ALA A 53 42.76 0.25 -27.03
CA ALA A 53 42.24 -1.10 -27.20
C ALA A 53 43.32 -2.16 -26.98
N GLY A 54 42.96 -3.23 -26.26
CA GLY A 54 43.85 -4.36 -26.00
C GLY A 54 44.92 -4.14 -24.93
N LEU A 55 45.09 -2.91 -24.43
CA LEU A 55 46.05 -2.60 -23.37
C LEU A 55 45.40 -2.68 -21.97
N ARG A 56 46.21 -2.98 -20.95
CA ARG A 56 45.75 -3.08 -19.56
C ARG A 56 46.62 -2.27 -18.60
N CYS A 57 46.04 -1.24 -18.00
CA CYS A 57 46.66 -0.44 -16.95
C CYS A 57 46.21 -0.93 -15.56
N ALA A 58 47.12 -0.98 -14.60
CA ALA A 58 46.82 -1.30 -13.21
C ALA A 58 47.22 -0.16 -12.28
N ILE A 59 46.35 0.24 -11.35
CA ILE A 59 46.71 1.16 -10.26
C ILE A 59 47.14 0.29 -9.08
N PRO A 60 48.40 0.36 -8.62
CA PRO A 60 48.88 -0.46 -7.50
C PRO A 60 48.13 -0.18 -6.20
N GLY A 61 48.08 -1.18 -5.32
CA GLY A 61 47.52 -1.02 -3.98
C GLY A 61 48.25 0.06 -3.17
N GLY A 62 47.49 0.96 -2.55
CA GLY A 62 48.03 2.08 -1.77
C GLY A 62 48.52 3.29 -2.59
N TYR A 63 48.46 3.22 -3.92
CA TYR A 63 48.79 4.35 -4.79
C TYR A 63 47.57 5.26 -5.02
N ASN A 64 47.81 6.57 -5.13
CA ASN A 64 46.79 7.58 -5.45
C ASN A 64 47.00 8.07 -6.89
N ALA A 65 46.28 7.47 -7.84
CA ALA A 65 46.25 7.92 -9.22
C ALA A 65 45.35 9.15 -9.37
N LEU A 66 45.81 10.12 -10.14
CA LEU A 66 45.10 11.36 -10.45
C LEU A 66 44.96 11.49 -11.98
N ALA A 67 43.82 12.01 -12.43
CA ALA A 67 43.59 12.37 -13.82
C ALA A 67 42.57 13.52 -13.89
N LYS A 68 42.54 14.25 -14.99
CA LYS A 68 41.44 15.17 -15.32
C LYS A 68 40.27 14.44 -15.94
N SER A 69 40.57 13.48 -16.83
CA SER A 69 39.60 12.56 -17.43
C SER A 69 40.27 11.21 -17.71
N VAL A 70 39.48 10.14 -17.79
CA VAL A 70 39.96 8.79 -18.12
C VAL A 70 39.07 8.19 -19.20
N ARG A 71 39.64 7.97 -20.39
CA ARG A 71 38.96 7.29 -21.51
C ARG A 71 39.56 5.91 -21.77
N ILE A 72 38.73 4.88 -21.70
CA ILE A 72 39.11 3.49 -21.99
C ILE A 72 38.41 3.02 -23.26
N ASN A 73 39.16 2.88 -24.35
CA ASN A 73 38.66 2.52 -25.67
C ASN A 73 38.99 1.05 -25.99
N GLY A 74 38.21 0.09 -25.50
CA GLY A 74 38.50 -1.35 -25.69
C GLY A 74 39.65 -1.90 -24.83
N GLY A 75 40.25 -1.07 -23.98
CA GLY A 75 41.28 -1.44 -23.01
C GLY A 75 40.72 -1.92 -21.67
N GLY A 76 41.58 -2.04 -20.67
CA GLY A 76 41.19 -2.37 -19.31
C GLY A 76 41.94 -1.57 -18.25
N LEU A 77 41.23 -1.20 -17.18
CA LEU A 77 41.79 -0.62 -15.97
C LEU A 77 41.52 -1.54 -14.77
N PHE A 78 42.59 -1.91 -14.09
CA PHE A 78 42.56 -2.73 -12.89
C PHE A 78 42.96 -1.88 -11.68
N ASN A 79 41.97 -1.36 -10.96
CA ASN A 79 42.23 -0.44 -9.84
C ASN A 79 42.42 -1.21 -8.54
N GLN A 80 43.61 -1.20 -7.94
CA GLN A 80 43.83 -1.71 -6.58
C GLN A 80 44.10 -0.60 -5.56
N GLY A 81 44.30 0.64 -6.01
CA GLY A 81 44.62 1.82 -5.19
C GLY A 81 43.46 2.79 -5.09
N ASN A 82 43.73 4.08 -5.20
CA ASN A 82 42.72 5.13 -5.30
C ASN A 82 42.85 5.82 -6.66
N LEU A 83 41.73 6.03 -7.35
CA LEU A 83 41.66 6.87 -8.54
C LEU A 83 40.79 8.08 -8.21
N THR A 84 41.34 9.28 -8.36
CA THR A 84 40.57 10.53 -8.31
C THR A 84 40.58 11.18 -9.68
N VAL A 85 39.40 11.53 -10.18
CA VAL A 85 39.23 12.23 -11.46
C VAL A 85 38.36 13.46 -11.22
N ASP A 86 38.86 14.66 -11.51
CA ASP A 86 38.25 15.91 -11.08
C ASP A 86 38.43 17.04 -12.11
N GLY A 87 37.44 17.94 -12.20
CA GLY A 87 37.55 19.22 -12.91
C GLY A 87 37.51 19.17 -14.43
N THR A 88 36.86 18.17 -15.04
CA THR A 88 36.65 18.11 -16.49
C THR A 88 35.40 18.88 -16.92
N ALA A 89 35.44 19.49 -18.11
CA ALA A 89 34.28 20.18 -18.69
C ALA A 89 33.32 19.24 -19.45
N GLY A 90 33.70 17.99 -19.69
CA GLY A 90 32.87 16.96 -20.32
C GLY A 90 32.77 15.73 -19.44
N ASP A 91 32.67 14.54 -20.04
CA ASP A 91 32.62 13.28 -19.28
C ASP A 91 33.94 12.98 -18.57
N CYS A 92 33.84 12.42 -17.38
CA CYS A 92 35.00 12.18 -16.52
C CYS A 92 35.64 10.81 -16.76
N ILE A 93 34.89 9.73 -16.55
CA ILE A 93 35.32 8.38 -16.90
C ILE A 93 34.46 7.86 -18.05
N THR A 94 35.06 7.65 -19.22
CA THR A 94 34.38 7.08 -20.40
C THR A 94 34.86 5.66 -20.69
N LEU A 95 33.94 4.69 -20.72
CA LEU A 95 34.20 3.31 -21.11
C LEU A 95 33.55 3.00 -22.46
N ASN A 96 34.32 3.12 -23.54
CA ASN A 96 33.88 2.76 -24.87
C ASN A 96 34.40 1.34 -25.21
N ASN A 97 33.55 0.32 -25.00
CA ASN A 97 33.95 -1.10 -25.03
C ASN A 97 35.08 -1.44 -24.03
N GLY A 98 35.35 -0.53 -23.09
CA GLY A 98 36.41 -0.65 -22.07
C GLY A 98 35.96 -1.45 -20.85
N ARG A 99 36.90 -1.77 -19.96
CA ARG A 99 36.62 -2.52 -18.73
C ARG A 99 37.27 -1.90 -17.50
N ILE A 100 36.54 -1.83 -16.40
CA ILE A 100 37.07 -1.53 -15.05
C ILE A 100 36.82 -2.73 -14.13
N ASP A 101 37.85 -3.23 -13.44
CA ASP A 101 37.71 -4.10 -12.26
C ASP A 101 38.26 -3.34 -11.05
N ASN A 102 37.35 -2.77 -10.24
CA ASN A 102 37.66 -1.95 -9.09
C ASN A 102 37.83 -2.81 -7.83
N ARG A 103 39.06 -2.84 -7.33
CA ARG A 103 39.51 -3.40 -6.03
C ARG A 103 40.04 -2.30 -5.10
N GLY A 104 39.86 -1.04 -5.47
CA GLY A 104 40.33 0.14 -4.78
C GLY A 104 39.19 1.10 -4.47
N ASN A 105 39.46 2.39 -4.50
CA ASN A 105 38.43 3.43 -4.50
C ASN A 105 38.50 4.23 -5.81
N ILE A 106 37.34 4.64 -6.32
CA ILE A 106 37.22 5.58 -7.42
C ILE A 106 36.40 6.76 -6.90
N SER A 107 36.90 7.98 -7.09
CA SER A 107 36.21 9.22 -6.75
C SER A 107 36.22 10.13 -7.97
N VAL A 108 35.04 10.63 -8.32
CA VAL A 108 34.82 11.55 -9.43
C VAL A 108 34.10 12.77 -8.91
N ASP A 109 34.51 13.98 -9.28
CA ASP A 109 33.84 15.23 -8.85
C ASP A 109 34.04 16.38 -9.87
N ASN A 110 33.28 17.46 -9.69
CA ASN A 110 33.29 18.71 -10.48
C ASN A 110 33.34 18.48 -12.00
N VAL A 111 32.36 17.75 -12.51
CA VAL A 111 32.29 17.31 -13.91
C VAL A 111 31.30 18.17 -14.70
N GLY A 112 31.59 18.47 -15.97
CA GLY A 112 30.68 19.21 -16.85
C GLY A 112 29.70 18.33 -17.66
N GLY A 113 30.03 17.05 -17.85
CA GLY A 113 29.15 16.01 -18.42
C GLY A 113 28.82 14.93 -17.39
N HIS A 114 28.89 13.65 -17.77
CA HIS A 114 28.64 12.53 -16.85
C HIS A 114 29.86 12.20 -15.97
N CYS A 115 29.66 11.85 -14.69
CA CYS A 115 30.78 11.34 -13.88
C CYS A 115 31.30 10.01 -14.44
N PHE A 116 30.39 9.13 -14.82
CA PHE A 116 30.72 7.80 -15.33
C PHE A 116 29.86 7.46 -16.54
N PHE A 117 30.44 7.46 -17.74
CA PHE A 117 29.76 7.18 -19.00
C PHE A 117 30.22 5.83 -19.57
N VAL A 118 29.34 4.83 -19.57
CA VAL A 118 29.60 3.48 -20.07
C VAL A 118 28.86 3.28 -21.38
N THR A 119 29.57 2.94 -22.45
CA THR A 119 29.02 2.83 -23.80
C THR A 119 29.62 1.67 -24.60
N ASN A 120 28.97 1.29 -25.71
CA ASN A 120 29.45 0.32 -26.69
C ASN A 120 29.97 -1.00 -26.09
N GLY A 121 29.27 -1.57 -25.11
CA GLY A 121 29.67 -2.82 -24.47
C GLY A 121 30.66 -2.67 -23.30
N GLY A 122 30.87 -1.44 -22.82
CA GLY A 122 31.67 -1.15 -21.65
C GLY A 122 31.21 -1.93 -20.41
N ARG A 123 32.15 -2.30 -19.54
CA ARG A 123 31.86 -3.10 -18.34
C ARG A 123 32.56 -2.57 -17.09
N VAL A 124 31.81 -2.46 -16.01
CA VAL A 124 32.31 -2.11 -14.69
C VAL A 124 32.08 -3.28 -13.74
N LYS A 125 33.11 -3.63 -12.99
CA LYS A 125 32.99 -4.55 -11.85
C LYS A 125 33.50 -3.86 -10.61
N ASN A 126 32.59 -3.52 -9.69
CA ASN A 126 32.94 -3.03 -8.37
C ASN A 126 32.97 -4.20 -7.39
N ARG A 127 34.14 -4.47 -6.78
CA ARG A 127 34.30 -5.62 -5.87
C ARG A 127 33.78 -5.27 -4.47
N SER A 128 33.57 -6.30 -3.65
CA SER A 128 33.09 -6.12 -2.28
C SER A 128 34.01 -5.25 -1.44
N ASN A 129 33.39 -4.43 -0.59
CA ASN A 129 34.03 -3.44 0.29
C ASN A 129 34.82 -2.35 -0.45
N ARG A 130 34.44 -2.03 -1.70
CA ARG A 130 35.06 -1.01 -2.54
C ARG A 130 34.07 0.06 -2.92
N ASN A 131 34.56 1.28 -3.06
CA ASN A 131 33.74 2.45 -3.27
C ASN A 131 33.96 3.03 -4.66
N ILE A 132 32.86 3.40 -5.30
CA ILE A 132 32.81 4.33 -6.42
C ILE A 132 31.95 5.50 -5.95
N THR A 133 32.54 6.69 -5.83
CA THR A 133 31.84 7.90 -5.43
C THR A 133 31.81 8.87 -6.60
N LEU A 134 30.61 9.27 -7.02
CA LEU A 134 30.34 10.16 -8.14
C LEU A 134 29.72 11.43 -7.55
N GLY A 135 30.45 12.54 -7.61
CA GLY A 135 30.06 13.82 -7.04
C GLY A 135 29.32 14.73 -8.02
N THR A 136 29.56 16.03 -7.89
CA THR A 136 28.88 17.06 -8.67
C THR A 136 29.15 16.89 -10.16
N ASN A 137 28.11 17.00 -10.97
CA ASN A 137 28.24 16.89 -12.42
C ASN A 137 27.23 17.77 -13.19
N GLY A 138 27.38 17.78 -14.52
CA GLY A 138 26.58 18.59 -15.43
C GLY A 138 25.46 17.84 -16.14
N ASP A 139 25.32 16.52 -15.91
CA ASP A 139 24.27 15.70 -16.51
C ASP A 139 23.84 14.57 -15.55
N ASP A 140 24.25 13.32 -15.82
CA ASP A 140 24.00 12.16 -14.96
C ASP A 140 25.23 11.75 -14.14
N GLY A 141 25.00 11.24 -12.93
CA GLY A 141 26.06 10.62 -12.14
C GLY A 141 26.64 9.39 -12.85
N LEU A 142 25.80 8.35 -13.02
CA LEU A 142 26.15 7.14 -13.77
C LEU A 142 25.24 6.99 -14.98
N HIS A 143 25.83 7.05 -16.18
CA HIS A 143 25.14 6.84 -17.44
C HIS A 143 25.60 5.54 -18.12
N MET A 144 24.64 4.68 -18.50
CA MET A 144 24.90 3.37 -19.07
C MET A 144 24.04 3.09 -20.31
N ASP A 145 24.67 3.06 -21.48
CA ASP A 145 23.99 2.72 -22.74
C ASP A 145 23.56 1.24 -22.81
N MET A 146 22.75 0.92 -23.82
CA MET A 146 22.47 -0.47 -24.21
C MET A 146 23.74 -1.31 -24.37
N ASN A 147 23.64 -2.60 -24.03
CA ASN A 147 24.71 -3.61 -24.07
C ASN A 147 25.86 -3.40 -23.07
N THR A 148 25.75 -2.47 -22.14
CA THR A 148 26.74 -2.26 -21.07
C THR A 148 26.44 -3.11 -19.84
N LEU A 149 27.40 -3.24 -18.92
CA LEU A 149 27.23 -4.02 -17.69
C LEU A 149 27.92 -3.37 -16.50
N LEU A 150 27.20 -3.20 -15.40
CA LEU A 150 27.73 -2.93 -14.08
C LEU A 150 27.41 -4.14 -13.18
N LEU A 151 28.46 -4.78 -12.68
CA LEU A 151 28.35 -5.73 -11.57
C LEU A 151 28.87 -5.05 -10.31
N ASN A 152 27.94 -4.67 -9.43
CA ASN A 152 28.26 -4.02 -8.16
C ASN A 152 28.18 -5.02 -7.01
N LEU A 153 29.31 -5.28 -6.37
CA LEU A 153 29.41 -6.09 -5.15
C LEU A 153 29.85 -5.27 -3.93
N GLY A 154 30.15 -3.98 -4.13
CA GLY A 154 30.57 -3.00 -3.11
C GLY A 154 29.64 -1.79 -3.12
N ASN A 155 30.15 -0.59 -2.86
CA ASN A 155 29.33 0.62 -2.79
C ASN A 155 29.52 1.49 -4.03
N VAL A 156 28.41 1.94 -4.61
CA VAL A 156 28.35 3.04 -5.58
C VAL A 156 27.52 4.14 -4.94
N THR A 157 28.07 5.35 -4.85
CA THR A 157 27.36 6.50 -4.27
C THR A 157 27.38 7.62 -5.29
N VAL A 158 26.20 8.11 -5.66
CA VAL A 158 25.99 9.28 -6.49
C VAL A 158 25.53 10.42 -5.59
N LEU A 159 26.33 11.47 -5.51
CA LEU A 159 26.09 12.68 -4.74
C LEU A 159 25.83 13.82 -5.72
N GLY A 160 24.99 14.77 -5.34
CA GLY A 160 24.64 15.89 -6.19
C GLY A 160 25.31 17.22 -5.83
N PRO A 161 24.90 18.29 -6.54
CA PRO A 161 23.76 18.32 -7.46
C PRO A 161 24.03 17.61 -8.80
N ASN A 162 23.13 16.69 -9.18
CA ASN A 162 23.03 16.10 -10.53
C ASN A 162 21.85 16.77 -11.23
N PRO A 163 22.02 17.55 -12.32
CA PRO A 163 20.90 18.27 -12.92
C PRO A 163 19.86 17.34 -13.57
N ASN A 164 20.24 16.10 -13.90
CA ASN A 164 19.36 15.14 -14.56
C ASN A 164 19.13 13.90 -13.69
N GLN A 165 19.71 12.74 -14.01
CA GLN A 165 19.51 11.51 -13.25
C GLN A 165 20.71 11.15 -12.37
N GLY A 166 20.46 10.53 -11.21
CA GLY A 166 21.56 9.94 -10.45
C GLY A 166 22.16 8.74 -11.18
N VAL A 167 21.28 7.81 -11.59
CA VAL A 167 21.62 6.66 -12.44
C VAL A 167 20.68 6.62 -13.64
N ASP A 168 21.22 6.75 -14.84
CA ASP A 168 20.53 6.47 -16.12
C ASP A 168 21.10 5.17 -16.72
N CYS A 169 20.23 4.18 -16.95
CA CYS A 169 20.66 2.89 -17.44
C CYS A 169 19.69 2.27 -18.44
N SER A 170 20.15 2.24 -19.69
CA SER A 170 19.67 1.38 -20.79
C SER A 170 20.38 0.01 -20.85
N GLY A 171 21.41 -0.19 -20.02
CA GLY A 171 22.26 -1.38 -19.99
C GLY A 171 21.80 -2.47 -19.01
N ILE A 172 22.77 -3.11 -18.34
CA ILE A 172 22.53 -4.11 -17.30
C ILE A 172 23.21 -3.65 -15.99
N ILE A 173 22.45 -3.57 -14.91
CA ILE A 173 22.99 -3.38 -13.56
C ILE A 173 22.63 -4.60 -12.71
N LEU A 174 23.64 -5.20 -12.09
CA LEU A 174 23.50 -6.30 -11.15
C LEU A 174 24.10 -5.88 -9.80
N VAL A 175 23.27 -5.80 -8.77
CA VAL A 175 23.70 -5.50 -7.40
C VAL A 175 23.73 -6.81 -6.61
N GLY A 176 24.91 -7.25 -6.20
CA GLY A 176 25.04 -8.47 -5.40
C GLY A 176 24.63 -8.26 -3.93
N PRO A 177 24.60 -9.33 -3.10
CA PRO A 177 24.08 -9.26 -1.73
C PRO A 177 24.79 -8.28 -0.77
N ALA A 178 26.06 -7.96 -1.04
CA ALA A 178 26.82 -6.95 -0.30
C ALA A 178 26.95 -5.62 -1.07
N GLY A 179 26.33 -5.56 -2.25
CA GLY A 179 26.32 -4.39 -3.10
C GLY A 179 25.36 -3.34 -2.58
N ARG A 180 25.75 -2.08 -2.70
CA ARG A 180 24.93 -0.92 -2.38
C ARG A 180 25.03 0.12 -3.49
N ILE A 181 23.89 0.68 -3.89
CA ILE A 181 23.83 1.88 -4.73
C ILE A 181 23.04 2.94 -3.95
N ASP A 182 23.66 4.09 -3.72
CA ASP A 182 23.05 5.24 -3.07
C ASP A 182 23.01 6.41 -4.06
N VAL A 183 21.89 7.11 -4.11
CA VAL A 183 21.69 8.29 -4.94
C VAL A 183 21.09 9.40 -4.09
N GLU A 184 21.70 10.59 -4.17
CA GLU A 184 21.24 11.80 -3.51
C GLU A 184 21.31 13.01 -4.46
N ASP A 185 20.51 14.04 -4.17
CA ASP A 185 20.54 15.36 -4.82
C ASP A 185 20.49 15.31 -6.37
N THR A 186 19.33 14.90 -6.91
CA THR A 186 19.10 14.75 -8.37
C THR A 186 18.03 15.73 -8.86
N GLY A 187 18.13 16.18 -10.11
CA GLY A 187 17.22 17.18 -10.68
C GLY A 187 15.93 16.57 -11.22
N LEU A 188 16.00 15.40 -11.84
CA LEU A 188 14.83 14.69 -12.39
C LEU A 188 14.51 13.41 -11.64
N ALA A 189 15.45 12.46 -11.60
CA ALA A 189 15.20 11.16 -11.02
C ALA A 189 16.40 10.58 -10.27
N GLY A 190 16.14 9.85 -9.19
CA GLY A 190 17.16 9.05 -8.51
C GLY A 190 17.68 7.94 -9.43
N TYR A 191 16.76 7.09 -9.87
CA TYR A 191 17.03 5.98 -10.78
C TYR A 191 16.16 6.06 -12.03
N TYR A 192 16.75 5.87 -13.21
CA TYR A 192 16.06 5.80 -14.50
C TYR A 192 16.52 4.54 -15.24
N PHE A 193 15.61 3.57 -15.37
CA PHE A 193 15.91 2.28 -15.99
C PHE A 193 15.11 2.06 -17.26
N GLU A 194 15.84 1.87 -18.36
CA GLU A 194 15.33 1.36 -19.65
C GLU A 194 15.86 -0.03 -20.00
N GLY A 195 16.88 -0.47 -19.27
CA GLY A 195 17.54 -1.77 -19.41
C GLY A 195 17.12 -2.77 -18.34
N TYR A 196 18.00 -3.74 -18.07
CA TYR A 196 17.75 -4.79 -17.07
C TYR A 196 18.44 -4.45 -15.75
N PHE A 197 17.67 -4.50 -14.68
CA PHE A 197 18.13 -4.23 -13.32
C PHE A 197 17.78 -5.41 -12.41
N GLU A 198 18.77 -5.87 -11.64
CA GLU A 198 18.57 -6.95 -10.66
C GLU A 198 19.29 -6.63 -9.35
N ASN A 199 18.53 -6.63 -8.25
CA ASN A 199 19.01 -6.31 -6.91
C ASN A 199 18.96 -7.51 -5.97
N TYR A 200 20.10 -7.86 -5.39
CA TYR A 200 20.19 -8.73 -4.22
C TYR A 200 20.67 -7.99 -2.97
N GLY A 201 21.08 -6.72 -3.13
CA GLY A 201 21.69 -5.91 -2.07
C GLY A 201 20.79 -4.72 -1.71
N VAL A 202 21.38 -3.54 -1.55
CA VAL A 202 20.63 -2.34 -1.15
C VAL A 202 20.68 -1.27 -2.22
N MET A 203 19.52 -0.68 -2.50
CA MET A 203 19.40 0.56 -3.25
C MET A 203 18.72 1.62 -2.42
N THR A 204 19.23 2.85 -2.47
CA THR A 204 18.59 3.98 -1.80
C THR A 204 18.60 5.20 -2.72
N ALA A 205 17.44 5.82 -2.95
CA ALA A 205 17.36 7.20 -3.42
C ALA A 205 16.79 8.04 -2.28
N SER A 206 17.51 9.06 -1.85
CA SER A 206 17.12 9.88 -0.70
C SER A 206 17.69 11.28 -0.81
N ASN A 207 17.18 12.22 0.00
CA ASN A 207 17.72 13.58 0.18
C ASN A 207 17.83 14.37 -1.15
N GLY A 208 16.84 15.22 -1.44
CA GLY A 208 16.91 16.09 -2.61
C GLY A 208 16.74 15.35 -3.94
N ILE A 209 15.94 14.29 -3.96
CA ILE A 209 15.55 13.63 -5.21
C ILE A 209 14.60 14.56 -5.98
N GLY A 210 14.74 14.59 -7.31
CA GLY A 210 13.91 15.38 -8.20
C GLY A 210 12.45 14.90 -8.21
N ALA A 211 11.78 15.03 -9.36
CA ALA A 211 10.39 14.57 -9.50
C ALA A 211 10.22 13.10 -9.08
N ILE A 212 11.12 12.21 -9.52
CA ILE A 212 10.88 10.76 -9.46
C ILE A 212 11.97 10.04 -8.64
N GLY A 213 11.58 9.20 -7.70
CA GLY A 213 12.50 8.29 -7.00
C GLY A 213 13.14 7.28 -7.95
N MET A 214 12.31 6.43 -8.55
CA MET A 214 12.71 5.46 -9.57
C MET A 214 11.74 5.44 -10.74
N ARG A 215 12.26 5.57 -11.97
CA ARG A 215 11.50 5.46 -13.20
C ARG A 215 11.87 4.17 -13.95
N LEU A 216 10.85 3.43 -14.37
CA LEU A 216 10.98 2.30 -15.29
C LEU A 216 10.33 2.70 -16.62
N SER A 217 11.13 2.86 -17.67
CA SER A 217 10.67 3.15 -19.03
C SER A 217 11.18 2.12 -20.04
N GLY A 218 10.60 2.13 -21.23
CA GLY A 218 10.98 1.17 -22.28
C GLY A 218 10.80 -0.30 -21.84
N PRO A 219 11.53 -1.25 -22.45
CA PRO A 219 11.43 -2.67 -22.11
C PRO A 219 12.15 -3.04 -20.79
N GLY A 220 12.45 -2.04 -19.95
CA GLY A 220 13.32 -2.22 -18.79
C GLY A 220 12.67 -3.08 -17.71
N ASN A 221 13.37 -4.11 -17.25
CA ASN A 221 12.89 -4.98 -16.18
C ASN A 221 13.67 -4.68 -14.90
N CYS A 222 12.97 -4.55 -13.79
CA CYS A 222 13.54 -4.37 -12.47
C CYS A 222 13.11 -5.54 -11.58
N ILE A 223 14.07 -6.33 -11.11
CA ILE A 223 13.82 -7.47 -10.24
C ILE A 223 14.54 -7.25 -8.92
N ASN A 224 13.76 -7.04 -7.87
CA ASN A 224 14.24 -7.06 -6.49
C ASN A 224 14.17 -8.50 -5.98
N ARG A 225 15.33 -9.16 -5.86
CA ARG A 225 15.45 -10.57 -5.48
C ARG A 225 15.40 -10.72 -3.96
N ALA A 226 15.19 -11.95 -3.49
CA ALA A 226 15.23 -12.28 -2.07
C ALA A 226 16.47 -11.69 -1.35
N GLY A 227 16.24 -10.95 -0.26
CA GLY A 227 17.27 -10.22 0.49
C GLY A 227 17.61 -8.84 -0.06
N GLY A 228 17.09 -8.47 -1.23
CA GLY A 228 17.22 -7.16 -1.83
C GLY A 228 16.29 -6.14 -1.17
N GLU A 229 16.80 -4.92 -0.98
CA GLU A 229 16.07 -3.77 -0.46
C GLU A 229 16.14 -2.62 -1.47
N ILE A 230 14.98 -2.05 -1.81
CA ILE A 230 14.88 -0.79 -2.57
C ILE A 230 14.18 0.22 -1.68
N THR A 231 14.86 1.31 -1.36
CA THR A 231 14.34 2.37 -0.50
C THR A 231 14.31 3.69 -1.27
N ILE A 232 13.14 4.31 -1.36
CA ILE A 232 12.93 5.60 -2.04
C ILE A 232 12.40 6.59 -1.01
N LYS A 233 13.10 7.70 -0.82
CA LYS A 233 12.78 8.72 0.18
C LYS A 233 12.71 10.09 -0.45
N GLU A 234 11.63 10.79 -0.12
CA GLU A 234 11.42 12.21 -0.39
C GLU A 234 11.59 12.64 -1.86
N PRO A 235 11.09 11.89 -2.87
CA PRO A 235 10.93 12.45 -4.21
C PRO A 235 9.94 13.62 -4.17
N ALA A 236 10.14 14.58 -5.07
CA ALA A 236 9.28 15.75 -5.17
C ALA A 236 7.87 15.41 -5.67
N ASP A 237 7.72 14.40 -6.53
CA ASP A 237 6.45 13.94 -7.08
C ASP A 237 6.21 12.44 -6.83
N GLU A 238 6.88 11.54 -7.57
CA GLU A 238 6.59 10.10 -7.54
C GLU A 238 7.66 9.26 -6.83
N GLY A 239 7.23 8.27 -6.04
CA GLY A 239 8.11 7.23 -5.49
C GLY A 239 8.70 6.35 -6.58
N ILE A 240 7.88 5.43 -7.10
CA ILE A 240 8.22 4.61 -8.26
C ILE A 240 7.23 4.92 -9.38
N PHE A 241 7.77 5.16 -10.57
CA PHE A 241 7.01 5.49 -11.75
C PHE A 241 7.30 4.50 -12.89
N GLN A 242 6.43 3.50 -13.03
CA GLN A 242 6.56 2.45 -14.03
C GLN A 242 5.68 2.74 -15.25
N THR A 243 6.29 2.97 -16.41
CA THR A 243 5.56 3.19 -17.67
C THR A 243 5.50 1.96 -18.57
N ASN A 244 6.48 1.07 -18.42
CA ASN A 244 6.64 -0.13 -19.22
C ASN A 244 7.55 -1.10 -18.46
N GLY A 245 7.69 -2.32 -18.98
CA GLY A 245 8.52 -3.36 -18.41
C GLY A 245 7.89 -4.06 -17.20
N LEU A 246 8.65 -4.98 -16.63
CA LEU A 246 8.25 -5.80 -15.49
C LEU A 246 8.97 -5.31 -14.22
N LEU A 247 8.21 -4.99 -13.19
CA LEU A 247 8.72 -4.79 -11.83
C LEU A 247 8.35 -6.01 -10.99
N VAL A 248 9.34 -6.70 -10.44
CA VAL A 248 9.13 -7.87 -9.58
C VAL A 248 9.78 -7.63 -8.23
N ASN A 249 9.01 -7.78 -7.17
CA ASN A 249 9.50 -7.86 -5.80
C ASN A 249 9.38 -9.31 -5.31
N GLU A 250 10.47 -10.06 -5.28
CA GLU A 250 10.42 -11.48 -4.94
C GLU A 250 10.18 -11.74 -3.44
N SER A 251 9.83 -12.98 -3.11
CA SER A 251 9.66 -13.40 -1.72
C SER A 251 10.94 -13.18 -0.91
N GLY A 252 10.80 -12.50 0.23
CA GLY A 252 11.92 -12.09 1.08
C GLY A 252 12.67 -10.84 0.60
N ALA A 253 12.19 -10.17 -0.45
CA ALA A 253 12.65 -8.85 -0.87
C ALA A 253 11.75 -7.75 -0.27
N LYS A 254 12.29 -6.53 -0.13
CA LYS A 254 11.58 -5.38 0.43
C LYS A 254 11.66 -4.15 -0.50
N MET A 255 10.53 -3.49 -0.72
CA MET A 255 10.45 -2.14 -1.28
C MET A 255 9.85 -1.21 -0.23
N ASP A 256 10.54 -0.11 0.07
CA ASP A 256 10.18 0.83 1.14
C ASP A 256 10.14 2.25 0.58
N ILE A 257 8.95 2.84 0.50
CA ILE A 257 8.72 4.08 -0.27
C ILE A 257 8.06 5.15 0.60
N TYR A 258 8.79 6.27 0.74
CA TYR A 258 8.39 7.46 1.48
C TYR A 258 8.26 8.64 0.50
N ALA A 259 7.08 8.82 -0.11
CA ALA A 259 6.83 9.94 -1.01
C ALA A 259 6.32 11.15 -0.23
N THR A 260 7.11 12.23 -0.15
CA THR A 260 6.76 13.44 0.61
C THR A 260 6.09 14.53 -0.21
N GLY A 261 5.73 14.24 -1.47
CA GLY A 261 5.39 15.25 -2.48
C GLY A 261 4.38 16.29 -2.01
N GLN A 262 4.88 17.47 -1.63
CA GLN A 262 4.13 18.73 -1.68
C GLN A 262 4.25 19.28 -3.10
N VAL A 263 3.10 19.54 -3.73
CA VAL A 263 2.93 20.35 -4.94
C VAL A 263 3.10 19.64 -6.30
N SER A 264 2.23 18.66 -6.56
CA SER A 264 1.49 18.56 -7.83
C SER A 264 0.24 17.70 -7.57
N THR A 265 -0.88 17.95 -8.26
CA THR A 265 -2.18 17.29 -7.96
C THR A 265 -2.22 15.78 -8.30
N PHE A 266 -1.07 15.13 -8.52
CA PHE A 266 -0.96 13.78 -9.07
C PHE A 266 0.28 13.01 -8.60
N ALA A 267 0.71 13.12 -7.34
CA ALA A 267 1.93 12.48 -6.83
C ALA A 267 1.71 11.17 -5.99
N PRO A 268 1.41 9.99 -6.58
CA PRO A 268 1.37 8.71 -5.86
C PRO A 268 2.74 8.12 -5.46
N GLY A 269 2.76 7.37 -4.34
CA GLY A 269 3.94 6.65 -3.84
C GLY A 269 4.38 5.47 -4.72
N LEU A 270 3.43 4.79 -5.35
CA LEU A 270 3.70 3.83 -6.41
C LEU A 270 2.74 4.08 -7.57
N ILE A 271 3.26 4.62 -8.67
CA ILE A 271 2.54 4.73 -9.93
C ILE A 271 2.88 3.52 -10.79
N VAL A 272 1.93 2.61 -10.93
CA VAL A 272 1.93 1.63 -12.02
C VAL A 272 1.17 2.27 -13.19
N GLY A 273 1.88 3.12 -13.94
CA GLY A 273 1.50 3.71 -15.23
C GLY A 273 1.45 5.25 -15.32
N ASN A 274 2.09 5.85 -16.33
CA ASN A 274 1.52 7.04 -17.00
C ASN A 274 0.80 6.56 -18.26
N GLY A 275 -0.17 7.36 -18.69
CA GLY A 275 -0.80 7.23 -20.00
C GLY A 275 0.18 7.31 -21.18
N ILE A 276 0.67 6.16 -21.64
CA ILE A 276 1.28 5.98 -22.95
C ILE A 276 0.56 4.86 -23.72
N ALA A 277 0.40 5.07 -25.02
CA ALA A 277 -0.05 4.07 -25.97
C ALA A 277 0.93 2.88 -26.03
N ALA A 278 0.48 1.70 -25.58
CA ALA A 278 1.05 0.34 -25.71
C ALA A 278 2.50 0.15 -25.17
N ALA A 279 2.79 -0.69 -24.15
CA ALA A 279 2.28 -2.02 -23.82
C ALA A 279 2.40 -2.36 -22.31
N PHE A 280 1.28 -2.66 -21.64
CA PHE A 280 1.10 -3.49 -20.43
C PHE A 280 2.21 -3.55 -19.34
N PRO A 281 2.41 -2.51 -18.49
CA PRO A 281 3.29 -2.66 -17.33
C PRO A 281 2.67 -3.62 -16.29
N VAL A 282 3.50 -4.54 -15.79
CA VAL A 282 3.11 -5.51 -14.74
C VAL A 282 3.98 -5.28 -13.53
N PHE A 283 3.33 -5.16 -12.36
CA PHE A 283 3.97 -5.21 -11.06
C PHE A 283 3.58 -6.52 -10.37
N GLU A 284 4.56 -7.40 -10.14
CA GLU A 284 4.38 -8.64 -9.38
C GLU A 284 5.04 -8.52 -8.00
N ASN A 285 4.25 -8.68 -6.95
CA ASN A 285 4.74 -8.69 -5.58
C ASN A 285 4.61 -10.09 -4.94
N TYR A 286 5.72 -10.64 -4.50
CA TYR A 286 5.82 -11.85 -3.66
C TYR A 286 6.47 -11.55 -2.31
N GLY A 287 6.99 -10.33 -2.12
CA GLY A 287 7.72 -9.85 -0.94
C GLY A 287 6.94 -8.77 -0.18
N GLU A 288 7.66 -7.87 0.47
CA GLU A 288 7.09 -6.76 1.24
C GLU A 288 7.19 -5.45 0.46
N VAL A 289 6.08 -4.72 0.36
CA VAL A 289 5.98 -3.39 -0.24
C VAL A 289 5.32 -2.47 0.78
N LEU A 290 6.07 -1.49 1.26
CA LEU A 290 5.60 -0.51 2.23
C LEU A 290 5.47 0.85 1.57
N LEU A 291 4.26 1.41 1.63
CA LEU A 291 3.91 2.74 1.11
C LEU A 291 3.42 3.59 2.28
N HIS A 292 4.29 4.40 2.89
CA HIS A 292 3.92 5.12 4.11
C HIS A 292 4.53 6.51 4.27
N ASP A 293 4.03 7.22 5.29
CA ASP A 293 4.44 8.53 5.81
C ASP A 293 4.11 9.76 4.97
N ASN A 294 3.09 10.51 5.44
CA ASN A 294 2.81 11.90 5.05
C ASN A 294 2.85 12.12 3.53
N ILE A 295 2.25 11.22 2.76
CA ILE A 295 1.96 11.51 1.36
C ILE A 295 0.91 12.64 1.38
N LEU A 296 1.35 13.90 1.34
CA LEU A 296 0.50 15.09 1.49
C LEU A 296 -0.25 15.40 0.18
N GLY A 297 -1.44 16.02 0.27
CA GLY A 297 -2.20 16.48 -0.91
C GLY A 297 -3.39 15.58 -1.30
N THR A 298 -3.58 15.35 -2.60
CA THR A 298 -4.61 14.45 -3.17
C THR A 298 -3.97 13.14 -3.65
N CYS A 299 -2.90 12.74 -2.99
CA CYS A 299 -1.95 11.76 -3.46
C CYS A 299 -2.35 10.37 -2.99
N HIS A 300 -2.40 9.40 -3.91
CA HIS A 300 -2.78 8.02 -3.60
C HIS A 300 -1.57 7.23 -3.11
N GLY A 301 -1.77 6.19 -2.30
CA GLY A 301 -0.69 5.30 -1.87
C GLY A 301 -0.15 4.56 -3.09
N MET A 302 -1.05 3.86 -3.76
CA MET A 302 -0.81 3.22 -5.05
C MET A 302 -1.80 3.71 -6.09
N ASN A 303 -1.32 3.99 -7.29
CA ASN A 303 -2.16 4.32 -8.43
C ASN A 303 -1.90 3.35 -9.60
N VAL A 304 -2.94 2.64 -10.03
CA VAL A 304 -2.90 1.72 -11.16
C VAL A 304 -3.56 2.39 -12.36
N TYR A 305 -2.72 2.92 -13.23
CA TYR A 305 -3.16 3.65 -14.41
C TYR A 305 -3.53 2.70 -15.56
N THR A 306 -3.92 3.31 -16.68
CA THR A 306 -4.40 2.64 -17.89
C THR A 306 -3.50 1.47 -18.33
N ASN A 307 -4.05 0.27 -18.47
CA ASN A 307 -3.36 -0.99 -18.79
C ASN A 307 -2.33 -1.49 -17.74
N GLY A 308 -2.23 -0.84 -16.58
CA GLY A 308 -1.40 -1.31 -15.48
C GLY A 308 -2.01 -2.55 -14.84
N THR A 309 -1.18 -3.54 -14.53
CA THR A 309 -1.59 -4.72 -13.76
C THR A 309 -0.76 -4.80 -12.50
N VAL A 310 -1.42 -4.87 -11.35
CA VAL A 310 -0.79 -5.16 -10.05
C VAL A 310 -1.23 -6.55 -9.61
N ILE A 311 -0.27 -7.44 -9.38
CA ILE A 311 -0.51 -8.79 -8.89
C ILE A 311 0.23 -8.95 -7.56
N ASN A 312 -0.53 -9.07 -6.48
CA ASN A 312 -0.01 -9.46 -5.18
C ASN A 312 -0.14 -10.98 -5.03
N HIS A 313 0.98 -11.69 -5.00
CA HIS A 313 1.05 -13.14 -4.93
C HIS A 313 1.00 -13.65 -3.48
N GLY A 314 0.86 -14.97 -3.33
CA GLY A 314 0.88 -15.62 -2.02
C GLY A 314 2.17 -15.34 -1.25
N GLY A 315 2.04 -14.87 -0.01
CA GLY A 315 3.14 -14.43 0.84
C GLY A 315 3.59 -12.98 0.60
N GLY A 316 3.05 -12.32 -0.43
CA GLY A 316 3.25 -10.90 -0.69
C GLY A 316 2.42 -10.03 0.26
N LEU A 317 3.05 -8.98 0.79
CA LEU A 317 2.43 -7.90 1.56
C LEU A 317 2.52 -6.60 0.77
N ILE A 318 1.39 -5.93 0.61
CA ILE A 318 1.30 -4.53 0.22
C ILE A 318 0.68 -3.79 1.40
N ASP A 319 1.46 -2.97 2.09
CA ASP A 319 1.04 -2.16 3.23
C ASP A 319 1.05 -0.69 2.86
N ILE A 320 -0.08 -0.01 3.09
CA ILE A 320 -0.30 1.40 2.74
C ILE A 320 -0.77 2.12 4.00
N ASP A 321 -0.01 3.10 4.49
CA ASP A 321 -0.32 3.82 5.73
C ASP A 321 -0.14 5.34 5.59
N ASN A 322 -0.97 6.12 6.30
CA ASN A 322 -0.87 7.58 6.41
C ASN A 322 -0.85 8.34 5.07
N VAL A 323 -1.81 8.03 4.20
CA VAL A 323 -1.96 8.64 2.87
C VAL A 323 -3.08 9.69 2.85
N THR A 324 -2.91 10.82 2.16
CA THR A 324 -3.96 11.85 2.07
C THR A 324 -5.01 11.64 0.98
N GLY A 325 -4.69 10.91 -0.09
CA GLY A 325 -5.65 10.46 -1.10
C GLY A 325 -6.24 9.10 -0.74
N ASP A 326 -6.46 8.30 -1.78
CA ASP A 326 -6.92 6.92 -1.62
C ASP A 326 -5.73 6.00 -1.30
N GLY A 327 -5.94 4.92 -0.55
CA GLY A 327 -4.91 3.90 -0.36
C GLY A 327 -4.50 3.29 -1.71
N ILE A 328 -5.46 2.69 -2.42
CA ILE A 328 -5.30 2.25 -3.81
C ILE A 328 -6.32 2.94 -4.71
N PHE A 329 -5.88 3.48 -5.84
CA PHE A 329 -6.73 4.06 -6.88
C PHE A 329 -6.44 3.41 -8.22
N THR A 330 -7.45 2.88 -8.89
CA THR A 330 -7.33 2.35 -10.26
C THR A 330 -8.05 3.27 -11.24
N VAL A 331 -7.49 3.51 -12.43
CA VAL A 331 -8.13 4.40 -13.44
C VAL A 331 -8.89 3.62 -14.51
N ALA A 332 -9.86 4.29 -15.13
CA ALA A 332 -10.94 3.72 -15.94
C ALA A 332 -10.58 3.09 -17.32
N LEU A 333 -9.32 2.76 -17.63
CA LEU A 333 -8.98 2.10 -18.92
C LEU A 333 -8.10 0.84 -18.76
N SER A 334 -8.69 -0.36 -18.80
CA SER A 334 -8.02 -1.68 -18.72
C SER A 334 -6.96 -1.89 -17.61
N SER A 335 -7.06 -1.21 -16.47
CA SER A 335 -6.25 -1.52 -15.29
C SER A 335 -6.81 -2.75 -14.55
N ASN A 336 -5.93 -3.53 -13.92
CA ASN A 336 -6.31 -4.73 -13.18
C ASN A 336 -5.55 -4.79 -11.84
N LEU A 337 -6.28 -5.11 -10.77
CA LEU A 337 -5.73 -5.39 -9.45
C LEU A 337 -6.09 -6.82 -9.07
N GLU A 338 -5.07 -7.65 -8.88
CA GLU A 338 -5.22 -9.04 -8.47
C GLU A 338 -4.51 -9.28 -7.14
N ASN A 339 -5.26 -9.67 -6.12
CA ASN A 339 -4.71 -10.21 -4.88
C ASN A 339 -4.89 -11.73 -4.89
N ARG A 340 -3.84 -12.48 -5.21
CA ARG A 340 -3.87 -13.93 -5.39
C ARG A 340 -3.91 -14.69 -4.05
N PRO A 341 -4.14 -16.01 -4.04
CA PRO A 341 -4.26 -16.78 -2.80
C PRO A 341 -3.06 -16.60 -1.85
N GLY A 342 -3.34 -16.18 -0.63
CA GLY A 342 -2.35 -15.92 0.42
C GLY A 342 -1.63 -14.58 0.32
N GLY A 343 -1.99 -13.70 -0.62
CA GLY A 343 -1.54 -12.31 -0.65
C GLY A 343 -2.31 -11.47 0.38
N LEU A 344 -1.63 -10.50 0.99
CA LEU A 344 -2.22 -9.53 1.92
C LEU A 344 -2.06 -8.10 1.38
N ILE A 345 -3.18 -7.39 1.28
CA ILE A 345 -3.21 -5.93 1.08
C ILE A 345 -3.76 -5.30 2.37
N GLU A 346 -2.97 -4.45 3.00
CA GLU A 346 -3.34 -3.71 4.20
C GLU A 346 -3.30 -2.20 3.90
N ILE A 347 -4.37 -1.51 4.25
CA ILE A 347 -4.53 -0.07 4.04
C ILE A 347 -4.98 0.54 5.35
N SER A 348 -4.25 1.53 5.84
CA SER A 348 -4.58 2.20 7.10
C SER A 348 -4.39 3.71 7.07
N ASN A 349 -5.17 4.40 7.91
CA ASN A 349 -5.08 5.84 8.17
C ASN A 349 -5.10 6.73 6.89
N VAL A 350 -6.01 6.45 5.95
CA VAL A 350 -6.10 7.21 4.69
C VAL A 350 -7.15 8.33 4.77
N LYS A 351 -6.87 9.50 4.19
CA LYS A 351 -7.74 10.69 4.31
C LYS A 351 -8.88 10.76 3.30
N ASN A 352 -8.87 9.95 2.25
CA ASN A 352 -10.00 9.82 1.34
C ASN A 352 -10.56 8.40 1.42
N LYS A 353 -10.32 7.54 0.43
CA LYS A 353 -10.91 6.20 0.39
C LYS A 353 -9.86 5.13 0.67
N GLY A 354 -10.25 4.02 1.29
CA GLY A 354 -9.36 2.88 1.43
C GLY A 354 -8.90 2.39 0.06
N MET A 355 -9.87 2.01 -0.77
CA MET A 355 -9.64 1.52 -2.12
C MET A 355 -10.70 2.05 -3.09
N THR A 356 -10.28 2.55 -4.24
CA THR A 356 -11.15 2.92 -5.36
C THR A 356 -10.83 2.06 -6.58
N ILE A 357 -11.76 1.19 -6.94
CA ILE A 357 -11.69 0.33 -8.12
C ILE A 357 -12.61 0.88 -9.21
N ASN A 358 -12.05 1.27 -10.35
CA ASN A 358 -12.81 1.79 -11.49
C ASN A 358 -12.95 0.78 -12.65
N LEU A 359 -12.38 -0.43 -12.52
CA LEU A 359 -12.42 -1.49 -13.53
C LEU A 359 -12.46 -2.89 -12.89
N ASP A 360 -11.83 -3.87 -13.54
CA ASP A 360 -11.77 -5.25 -13.12
C ASP A 360 -10.83 -5.41 -11.93
N GLY A 361 -11.24 -6.22 -10.97
CA GLY A 361 -10.41 -6.61 -9.86
C GLY A 361 -10.74 -8.00 -9.34
N LEU A 362 -9.74 -8.65 -8.78
CA LEU A 362 -9.83 -10.01 -8.28
C LEU A 362 -9.20 -10.08 -6.89
N ASN A 363 -9.97 -10.55 -5.91
CA ASN A 363 -9.45 -10.90 -4.59
C ASN A 363 -9.62 -12.39 -4.30
N GLU A 364 -8.51 -13.12 -4.28
CA GLU A 364 -8.36 -14.49 -3.80
C GLU A 364 -7.52 -14.55 -2.50
N GLY A 365 -7.03 -13.40 -2.01
CA GLY A 365 -6.27 -13.23 -0.77
C GLY A 365 -7.02 -12.40 0.29
N ASP A 366 -6.30 -11.69 1.15
CA ASP A 366 -6.89 -10.85 2.19
C ASP A 366 -6.71 -9.37 1.87
N ILE A 367 -7.80 -8.60 1.98
CA ILE A 367 -7.79 -7.13 1.91
C ILE A 367 -8.28 -6.59 3.25
N LYS A 368 -7.49 -5.72 3.88
CA LYS A 368 -7.82 -5.05 5.14
C LYS A 368 -7.75 -3.55 4.96
N ILE A 369 -8.82 -2.85 5.33
CA ILE A 369 -8.94 -1.39 5.24
C ILE A 369 -9.31 -0.90 6.64
N ASN A 370 -8.39 -0.19 7.29
CA ASN A 370 -8.50 0.24 8.68
C ASN A 370 -8.31 1.76 8.79
N GLY A 371 -9.41 2.50 8.90
CA GLY A 371 -9.37 3.95 9.11
C GLY A 371 -9.23 4.78 7.83
N ALA A 372 -10.15 4.59 6.88
CA ALA A 372 -10.38 5.60 5.84
C ALA A 372 -11.33 6.69 6.37
N ASP A 373 -10.98 7.97 6.16
CA ASP A 373 -11.83 9.10 6.56
C ASP A 373 -13.09 9.22 5.68
N GLY A 374 -13.08 8.67 4.46
CA GLY A 374 -14.21 8.58 3.53
C GLY A 374 -14.76 7.16 3.39
N THR A 375 -14.87 6.68 2.14
CA THR A 375 -15.38 5.32 1.86
C THR A 375 -14.28 4.28 2.04
N GLY A 376 -14.60 3.15 2.68
CA GLY A 376 -13.63 2.06 2.86
C GLY A 376 -13.27 1.43 1.51
N PHE A 377 -14.26 0.84 0.87
CA PHE A 377 -14.13 0.23 -0.46
C PHE A 377 -15.12 0.86 -1.45
N ASP A 378 -14.61 1.48 -2.50
CA ASP A 378 -15.38 2.16 -3.54
C ASP A 378 -15.20 1.48 -4.90
N LEU A 379 -16.28 0.95 -5.45
CA LEU A 379 -16.37 0.47 -6.82
C LEU A 379 -17.06 1.54 -7.70
N GLY A 380 -16.29 2.54 -8.14
CA GLY A 380 -16.82 3.79 -8.71
C GLY A 380 -17.02 3.78 -10.23
N GLY A 381 -16.33 2.89 -10.94
CA GLY A 381 -16.33 2.85 -12.40
C GLY A 381 -17.63 2.31 -12.98
N SER A 382 -18.15 2.94 -14.05
CA SER A 382 -19.40 2.51 -14.69
C SER A 382 -19.35 1.11 -15.32
N SER A 383 -18.16 0.55 -15.52
CA SER A 383 -17.91 -0.77 -16.10
C SER A 383 -16.94 -1.62 -15.26
N SER A 384 -16.92 -1.39 -13.95
CA SER A 384 -16.05 -2.15 -13.04
C SER A 384 -16.65 -3.53 -12.74
N ASP A 385 -15.81 -4.57 -12.66
CA ASP A 385 -16.22 -5.93 -12.27
C ASP A 385 -15.24 -6.45 -11.22
N PHE A 386 -15.66 -6.45 -9.96
CA PHE A 386 -14.83 -6.92 -8.87
C PHE A 386 -15.32 -8.26 -8.34
N HIS A 387 -14.42 -9.23 -8.29
CA HIS A 387 -14.69 -10.57 -7.78
C HIS A 387 -13.95 -10.82 -6.47
N ASN A 388 -14.70 -11.04 -5.40
CA ASN A 388 -14.16 -11.47 -4.12
C ASN A 388 -14.38 -12.97 -3.89
N TYR A 389 -13.30 -13.74 -3.76
CA TYR A 389 -13.27 -15.16 -3.44
C TYR A 389 -12.76 -15.45 -2.02
N SER A 390 -12.26 -14.43 -1.30
CA SER A 390 -11.64 -14.56 0.02
C SER A 390 -12.11 -13.42 0.94
N GLN A 391 -11.25 -12.83 1.76
CA GLN A 391 -11.64 -11.89 2.81
C GLN A 391 -11.43 -10.42 2.40
N ILE A 392 -12.45 -9.61 2.63
CA ILE A 392 -12.38 -8.15 2.66
C ILE A 392 -12.86 -7.71 4.05
N SER A 393 -12.02 -6.99 4.79
CA SER A 393 -12.35 -6.42 6.10
C SER A 393 -12.23 -4.91 6.04
N ILE A 394 -13.30 -4.21 6.40
CA ILE A 394 -13.37 -2.76 6.38
C ILE A 394 -13.75 -2.28 7.78
N ILE A 395 -12.83 -1.62 8.46
CA ILE A 395 -13.05 -1.00 9.75
C ILE A 395 -12.81 0.49 9.54
N ASN A 396 -13.87 1.21 9.18
CA ASN A 396 -13.76 2.63 8.93
C ASN A 396 -13.96 3.39 10.23
N SER A 397 -12.88 3.98 10.73
CA SER A 397 -12.93 4.90 11.87
C SER A 397 -13.51 6.27 11.53
N GLY A 398 -14.33 6.37 10.47
CA GLY A 398 -14.74 7.60 9.80
C GLY A 398 -14.89 8.72 10.82
N LEU A 399 -14.06 9.76 10.68
CA LEU A 399 -14.17 10.94 11.52
C LEU A 399 -15.60 11.48 11.35
N ALA A 400 -16.46 11.18 12.33
CA ALA A 400 -17.85 11.58 12.38
C ALA A 400 -17.95 13.08 12.07
N GLY A 401 -18.32 13.45 10.84
CA GLY A 401 -18.23 14.86 10.44
C GLY A 401 -18.26 15.21 8.96
N ILE A 402 -18.17 14.27 8.01
CA ILE A 402 -18.42 14.55 6.58
C ILE A 402 -19.75 13.90 6.16
N PRO A 403 -20.87 14.63 6.26
CA PRO A 403 -22.18 14.09 5.89
C PRO A 403 -22.18 13.61 4.43
N GLY A 404 -22.43 12.30 4.23
CA GLY A 404 -22.67 11.71 2.91
C GLY A 404 -21.58 10.81 2.34
N ASN A 405 -20.43 10.63 3.03
CA ASN A 405 -19.33 9.76 2.56
C ASN A 405 -19.01 8.56 3.47
N ASP A 406 -19.83 8.32 4.49
CA ASP A 406 -19.63 7.28 5.51
C ASP A 406 -20.09 5.89 5.01
N ASN A 407 -19.57 5.42 3.88
CA ASN A 407 -19.84 4.06 3.40
C ASN A 407 -18.66 3.15 3.75
N GLY A 408 -18.94 1.99 4.34
CA GLY A 408 -17.96 0.91 4.40
C GLY A 408 -17.73 0.39 2.97
N LEU A 409 -18.82 0.11 2.26
CA LEU A 409 -18.84 -0.33 0.88
C LEU A 409 -19.73 0.57 0.02
N PHE A 410 -19.18 1.10 -1.06
CA PHE A 410 -19.92 1.83 -2.08
C PHE A 410 -19.74 1.18 -3.44
N VAL A 411 -20.85 0.88 -4.12
CA VAL A 411 -20.89 0.37 -5.49
C VAL A 411 -21.53 1.44 -6.36
N GLY A 412 -20.70 2.33 -6.89
CA GLY A 412 -21.08 3.51 -7.66
C GLY A 412 -21.47 3.19 -9.10
N GLY A 413 -20.79 2.20 -9.69
CA GLY A 413 -21.05 1.65 -11.02
C GLY A 413 -20.53 0.21 -11.07
N GLY A 414 -20.93 -0.56 -12.09
CA GLY A 414 -20.39 -1.90 -12.29
C GLY A 414 -21.03 -3.02 -11.45
N LEU A 415 -20.26 -4.09 -11.25
CA LEU A 415 -20.66 -5.33 -10.59
C LEU A 415 -19.64 -5.69 -9.50
N LEU A 416 -20.12 -5.82 -8.27
CA LEU A 416 -19.39 -6.50 -7.21
C LEU A 416 -19.97 -7.90 -7.03
N THR A 417 -19.16 -8.93 -7.21
CA THR A 417 -19.54 -10.32 -6.93
C THR A 417 -18.74 -10.86 -5.75
N ASN A 418 -19.41 -11.08 -4.62
CA ASN A 418 -18.86 -11.85 -3.51
C ASN A 418 -19.18 -13.33 -3.76
N HIS A 419 -18.19 -14.13 -4.14
CA HIS A 419 -18.36 -15.54 -4.49
C HIS A 419 -18.60 -16.42 -3.26
N SER A 420 -18.95 -17.69 -3.48
CA SER A 420 -19.08 -18.67 -2.39
C SER A 420 -17.81 -18.72 -1.54
N CYS A 421 -17.98 -18.77 -0.21
CA CYS A 421 -16.91 -18.62 0.80
C CYS A 421 -16.20 -17.26 0.85
N GLY A 422 -16.44 -16.34 -0.08
CA GLY A 422 -15.97 -14.96 0.04
C GLY A 422 -16.64 -14.28 1.22
N VAL A 423 -15.87 -13.54 2.01
CA VAL A 423 -16.33 -12.82 3.19
C VAL A 423 -16.06 -11.34 3.00
N ILE A 424 -17.10 -10.52 3.13
CA ILE A 424 -16.99 -9.07 3.23
C ILE A 424 -17.54 -8.67 4.59
N THR A 425 -16.69 -8.13 5.45
CA THR A 425 -17.06 -7.62 6.78
C THR A 425 -16.81 -6.13 6.83
N MET A 426 -17.82 -5.37 7.27
CA MET A 426 -17.71 -3.94 7.47
C MET A 426 -18.46 -3.46 8.71
N ASP A 427 -17.97 -2.38 9.31
CA ASP A 427 -18.58 -1.70 10.46
C ASP A 427 -19.38 -0.43 10.08
N ASN A 428 -19.81 -0.35 8.81
CA ASN A 428 -20.45 0.84 8.27
C ASN A 428 -21.40 0.49 7.11
N ASN A 429 -22.01 1.51 6.49
CA ASN A 429 -23.08 1.38 5.53
C ASN A 429 -22.67 0.71 4.22
N VAL A 430 -23.60 -0.03 3.61
CA VAL A 430 -23.57 -0.43 2.20
C VAL A 430 -24.39 0.55 1.37
N SER A 431 -23.80 1.05 0.28
CA SER A 431 -24.46 1.91 -0.68
C SER A 431 -24.31 1.39 -2.11
N VAL A 432 -25.42 1.17 -2.82
CA VAL A 432 -25.43 0.69 -4.21
C VAL A 432 -26.24 1.64 -5.10
N ASN A 433 -25.56 2.24 -6.08
CA ASN A 433 -26.09 3.29 -6.93
C ASN A 433 -26.85 2.77 -8.16
N PHE A 434 -27.48 3.69 -8.89
CA PHE A 434 -28.22 3.39 -10.11
C PHE A 434 -27.30 2.74 -11.15
N ALA A 435 -27.78 1.66 -11.78
CA ALA A 435 -27.04 0.82 -12.73
C ALA A 435 -25.83 0.05 -12.16
N ALA A 436 -25.60 0.10 -10.85
CA ALA A 436 -24.66 -0.76 -10.16
C ALA A 436 -25.34 -2.04 -9.63
N SER A 437 -24.55 -3.08 -9.42
CA SER A 437 -25.05 -4.36 -8.89
C SER A 437 -24.10 -4.98 -7.87
N LEU A 438 -24.68 -5.50 -6.80
CA LEU A 438 -24.01 -6.31 -5.78
C LEU A 438 -24.64 -7.71 -5.79
N THR A 439 -23.84 -8.73 -6.09
CA THR A 439 -24.23 -10.14 -6.00
C THR A 439 -23.47 -10.80 -4.85
N ASN A 440 -24.18 -11.21 -3.82
CA ASN A 440 -23.60 -11.93 -2.69
C ASN A 440 -23.93 -13.43 -2.79
N ASN A 441 -22.93 -14.27 -3.03
CA ASN A 441 -23.00 -15.74 -2.97
C ASN A 441 -22.25 -16.30 -1.75
N GLY A 442 -21.51 -15.46 -1.03
CA GLY A 442 -20.73 -15.77 0.17
C GLY A 442 -21.35 -15.17 1.43
N PHE A 443 -20.53 -14.57 2.28
CA PHE A 443 -20.92 -13.93 3.53
C PHE A 443 -20.70 -12.42 3.45
N LEU A 444 -21.73 -11.64 3.73
CA LEU A 444 -21.69 -10.19 3.84
C LEU A 444 -22.12 -9.80 5.25
N LYS A 445 -21.26 -9.12 6.02
CA LYS A 445 -21.56 -8.65 7.38
C LYS A 445 -21.47 -7.14 7.42
N THR A 446 -22.55 -6.49 7.82
CA THR A 446 -22.69 -5.03 7.78
C THR A 446 -23.51 -4.52 8.96
N VAL A 447 -23.36 -3.23 9.24
CA VAL A 447 -24.11 -2.47 10.27
C VAL A 447 -24.47 -1.08 9.71
N GLY A 448 -25.36 -0.35 10.36
CA GLY A 448 -25.74 1.00 9.99
C GLY A 448 -26.94 1.11 9.04
N THR A 449 -27.14 2.29 8.45
CA THR A 449 -28.26 2.59 7.55
C THR A 449 -27.84 2.41 6.10
N HIS A 450 -28.52 1.57 5.33
CA HIS A 450 -28.11 1.26 3.96
C HIS A 450 -28.82 2.14 2.92
N ALA A 451 -28.17 2.31 1.76
CA ALA A 451 -28.74 2.99 0.61
C ALA A 451 -28.71 2.08 -0.61
N ASN A 452 -29.87 1.85 -1.23
CA ASN A 452 -29.93 1.07 -2.46
C ASN A 452 -30.90 1.69 -3.48
N ILE A 453 -30.34 2.19 -4.57
CA ILE A 453 -31.05 2.61 -5.78
C ILE A 453 -30.59 1.80 -7.02
N GLY A 454 -29.75 0.78 -6.80
CA GLY A 454 -29.30 -0.20 -7.79
C GLY A 454 -29.92 -1.58 -7.54
N THR A 455 -29.14 -2.63 -7.79
CA THR A 455 -29.58 -4.03 -7.57
C THR A 455 -28.71 -4.73 -6.54
N ILE A 456 -29.34 -5.31 -5.51
CA ILE A 456 -28.67 -6.22 -4.57
C ILE A 456 -29.34 -7.57 -4.68
N THR A 457 -28.57 -8.61 -5.04
CA THR A 457 -29.01 -10.00 -5.06
C THR A 457 -28.26 -10.78 -4.00
N ASN A 458 -28.98 -11.31 -3.01
CA ASN A 458 -28.41 -12.18 -1.99
C ASN A 458 -28.74 -13.65 -2.28
N ASN A 459 -27.75 -14.40 -2.75
CA ASN A 459 -27.76 -15.87 -2.82
C ASN A 459 -26.95 -16.52 -1.67
N GLY A 460 -26.35 -15.70 -0.82
CA GLY A 460 -25.47 -16.04 0.29
C GLY A 460 -26.11 -15.80 1.66
N ILE A 461 -25.27 -15.42 2.62
CA ILE A 461 -25.70 -14.95 3.93
C ILE A 461 -25.39 -13.46 4.04
N VAL A 462 -26.37 -12.68 4.49
CA VAL A 462 -26.18 -11.28 4.88
C VAL A 462 -26.47 -11.16 6.37
N GLU A 463 -25.53 -10.64 7.15
CA GLU A 463 -25.80 -10.08 8.48
C GLU A 463 -26.09 -8.59 8.32
N ASP A 464 -27.33 -8.23 8.60
CA ASP A 464 -27.88 -6.87 8.63
C ASP A 464 -28.26 -6.53 10.07
N TYR A 465 -27.24 -6.27 10.89
CA TYR A 465 -27.38 -6.22 12.34
C TYR A 465 -28.38 -5.16 12.82
N ASP A 466 -28.41 -4.00 12.16
CA ASP A 466 -29.28 -2.86 12.49
C ASP A 466 -30.58 -2.82 11.66
N ASP A 467 -30.89 -3.90 10.92
CA ASP A 467 -32.00 -3.96 9.93
C ASP A 467 -31.95 -2.78 8.95
N GLY A 468 -30.75 -2.36 8.56
CA GLY A 468 -30.47 -1.19 7.74
C GLY A 468 -30.96 -1.31 6.30
N PHE A 469 -31.24 -2.53 5.81
CA PHE A 469 -31.90 -2.73 4.53
C PHE A 469 -33.41 -2.55 4.61
N ALA A 470 -34.01 -2.42 5.79
CA ALA A 470 -35.44 -2.11 5.90
C ALA A 470 -35.73 -0.70 5.35
N GLY A 471 -36.62 -0.63 4.36
CA GLY A 471 -37.08 0.65 3.80
C GLY A 471 -36.18 1.28 2.74
N VAL A 472 -35.12 0.60 2.28
CA VAL A 472 -34.37 1.04 1.09
C VAL A 472 -35.28 1.09 -0.15
N LEU A 473 -35.02 2.01 -1.08
CA LEU A 473 -35.88 2.26 -2.24
C LEU A 473 -36.05 1.00 -3.12
N ASN A 474 -34.94 0.32 -3.41
CA ASN A 474 -34.94 -0.96 -4.10
C ASN A 474 -34.67 -2.09 -3.09
N PRO A 475 -35.66 -2.91 -2.74
CA PRO A 475 -35.48 -4.00 -1.78
C PRO A 475 -34.40 -4.99 -2.25
N VAL A 476 -33.71 -5.60 -1.29
CA VAL A 476 -32.78 -6.71 -1.53
C VAL A 476 -33.56 -7.91 -2.08
N VAL A 477 -33.12 -8.46 -3.22
CA VAL A 477 -33.63 -9.75 -3.72
C VAL A 477 -32.96 -10.86 -2.92
N ASN A 478 -33.64 -11.32 -1.87
CA ASN A 478 -33.12 -12.36 -0.98
C ASN A 478 -33.53 -13.77 -1.45
N ASN A 479 -32.58 -14.50 -2.03
CA ASN A 479 -32.74 -15.89 -2.45
C ASN A 479 -32.26 -16.90 -1.39
N ALA A 480 -31.59 -16.43 -0.31
CA ALA A 480 -30.98 -17.28 0.70
C ALA A 480 -31.34 -16.80 2.12
N ILE A 481 -30.38 -16.31 2.92
CA ILE A 481 -30.62 -15.94 4.32
C ILE A 481 -30.16 -14.50 4.58
N ILE A 482 -31.02 -13.72 5.23
CA ILE A 482 -30.66 -12.46 5.90
C ILE A 482 -30.82 -12.69 7.41
N VAL A 483 -29.74 -12.51 8.15
CA VAL A 483 -29.68 -12.49 9.60
C VAL A 483 -29.84 -11.04 10.03
N ARG A 484 -30.91 -10.73 10.75
CA ARG A 484 -31.30 -9.37 11.15
C ARG A 484 -31.87 -9.39 12.56
N GLU A 485 -32.25 -8.22 13.06
CA GLU A 485 -32.98 -8.12 14.33
C GLU A 485 -34.22 -9.03 14.33
N VAL A 486 -34.42 -9.77 15.43
CA VAL A 486 -35.61 -10.62 15.56
C VAL A 486 -36.87 -9.75 15.70
N PRO A 487 -38.03 -10.17 15.13
CA PRO A 487 -39.24 -9.34 15.11
C PRO A 487 -39.79 -8.99 16.49
N GLY A 488 -39.47 -9.82 17.48
CA GLY A 488 -39.98 -9.72 18.82
C GLY A 488 -38.94 -10.18 19.85
N PRO A 489 -39.23 -9.90 21.12
CA PRO A 489 -38.34 -10.26 22.20
C PRO A 489 -38.27 -11.77 22.40
N LEU A 490 -37.08 -12.26 22.73
CA LEU A 490 -36.89 -13.68 23.03
C LEU A 490 -37.37 -14.02 24.44
N THR A 491 -38.28 -15.00 24.54
CA THR A 491 -38.74 -15.57 25.82
C THR A 491 -38.26 -17.01 25.95
N VAL A 492 -37.58 -17.33 27.05
CA VAL A 492 -37.05 -18.68 27.30
C VAL A 492 -38.16 -19.74 27.19
N GLY A 493 -37.93 -20.75 26.36
CA GLY A 493 -38.85 -21.86 26.12
C GLY A 493 -40.04 -21.52 25.21
N VAL A 494 -40.18 -20.29 24.73
CA VAL A 494 -41.21 -19.89 23.77
C VAL A 494 -40.59 -19.81 22.37
N PRO A 495 -41.10 -20.54 21.37
CA PRO A 495 -40.60 -20.44 20.02
C PRO A 495 -40.87 -19.06 19.40
N GLU A 496 -39.81 -18.37 18.96
CA GLU A 496 -39.88 -17.11 18.22
C GLU A 496 -39.92 -17.41 16.72
N PRO A 497 -41.03 -17.08 16.00
CA PRO A 497 -41.15 -17.31 14.57
C PRO A 497 -40.35 -16.27 13.76
N ASN A 498 -40.07 -16.61 12.51
CA ASN A 498 -39.33 -15.73 11.57
C ASN A 498 -37.98 -15.29 12.12
N PHE A 499 -37.30 -16.17 12.86
CA PHE A 499 -36.02 -15.86 13.50
C PHE A 499 -34.96 -15.42 12.49
N LEU A 500 -34.99 -15.98 11.27
CA LEU A 500 -34.15 -15.55 10.15
C LEU A 500 -35.01 -15.00 9.00
N GLY A 501 -34.49 -14.03 8.25
CA GLY A 501 -35.06 -13.60 6.97
C GLY A 501 -34.79 -14.63 5.87
N LEU A 502 -35.67 -15.61 5.71
CA LEU A 502 -35.49 -16.70 4.75
C LEU A 502 -36.09 -16.39 3.37
N GLY A 503 -35.26 -16.51 2.33
CA GLY A 503 -35.65 -16.73 0.94
C GLY A 503 -35.65 -18.23 0.61
N SER A 504 -34.52 -18.90 0.85
CA SER A 504 -34.37 -20.36 0.71
C SER A 504 -33.28 -20.88 1.66
N LEU A 505 -33.50 -22.06 2.24
CA LEU A 505 -32.46 -22.81 2.97
C LEU A 505 -31.72 -23.80 2.07
N VAL A 506 -32.09 -23.94 0.80
CA VAL A 506 -31.42 -24.86 -0.12
C VAL A 506 -29.95 -24.43 -0.27
N GLY A 507 -29.04 -25.34 0.07
CA GLY A 507 -27.60 -25.07 0.04
C GLY A 507 -27.02 -24.53 1.35
N TYR A 508 -27.82 -24.40 2.42
CA TYR A 508 -27.35 -23.92 3.73
C TYR A 508 -27.83 -24.81 4.88
N ALA A 509 -27.04 -24.85 5.95
CA ALA A 509 -27.42 -25.48 7.22
C ALA A 509 -27.19 -24.53 8.38
N VAL A 510 -28.25 -24.26 9.13
CA VAL A 510 -28.17 -23.59 10.44
C VAL A 510 -27.88 -24.67 11.47
N THR A 511 -26.67 -24.65 12.03
CA THR A 511 -26.16 -25.78 12.82
C THR A 511 -26.15 -25.51 14.32
N PHE A 512 -26.07 -24.24 14.72
CA PHE A 512 -25.95 -23.87 16.12
C PHE A 512 -26.41 -22.42 16.34
N VAL A 513 -27.04 -22.14 17.48
CA VAL A 513 -27.27 -20.77 17.96
C VAL A 513 -26.58 -20.64 19.30
N SER A 514 -25.71 -19.65 19.44
CA SER A 514 -24.79 -19.48 20.54
C SER A 514 -24.98 -18.16 21.28
N THR A 515 -24.50 -18.14 22.52
CA THR A 515 -24.41 -16.93 23.35
C THR A 515 -23.17 -16.07 23.02
N ASP A 516 -22.26 -16.52 22.17
CA ASP A 516 -21.02 -15.81 21.83
C ASP A 516 -20.53 -16.07 20.39
N ALA A 517 -19.63 -15.21 19.91
CA ALA A 517 -19.11 -15.23 18.55
C ALA A 517 -18.26 -16.44 18.18
N ILE A 518 -17.76 -17.21 19.15
CA ILE A 518 -16.92 -18.39 18.91
C ILE A 518 -17.74 -19.70 18.97
N GLY A 519 -18.97 -19.63 19.45
CA GLY A 519 -19.85 -20.79 19.59
C GLY A 519 -19.59 -21.64 20.83
N SER A 520 -19.18 -21.04 21.96
CA SER A 520 -18.78 -21.82 23.14
C SER A 520 -19.96 -22.47 23.86
N SER A 521 -21.13 -21.80 23.86
CA SER A 521 -22.33 -22.23 24.60
C SER A 521 -23.58 -22.07 23.76
N SER A 522 -24.55 -22.97 23.92
CA SER A 522 -25.87 -22.90 23.25
C SER A 522 -26.68 -21.75 23.82
N ALA A 523 -27.40 -21.04 22.96
CA ALA A 523 -28.46 -20.10 23.33
C ALA A 523 -29.86 -20.70 23.16
N GLY A 524 -29.99 -21.87 22.53
CA GLY A 524 -31.28 -22.53 22.30
C GLY A 524 -31.27 -23.48 21.11
N THR A 525 -32.45 -23.86 20.66
CA THR A 525 -32.64 -24.76 19.50
C THR A 525 -33.33 -24.01 18.36
N TYR A 526 -32.78 -24.13 17.15
CA TYR A 526 -33.40 -23.60 15.93
C TYR A 526 -34.06 -24.72 15.12
N ASP A 527 -35.31 -24.52 14.72
CA ASP A 527 -36.04 -25.37 13.80
C ASP A 527 -36.03 -24.75 12.38
N PRO A 528 -35.27 -25.32 11.42
CA PRO A 528 -35.18 -24.79 10.07
C PRO A 528 -36.44 -24.98 9.24
N VAL A 529 -37.33 -25.91 9.60
CA VAL A 529 -38.57 -26.16 8.86
C VAL A 529 -39.60 -25.09 9.19
N LEU A 530 -39.70 -24.72 10.46
CA LEU A 530 -40.62 -23.69 10.94
C LEU A 530 -40.03 -22.28 10.93
N ASN A 531 -38.71 -22.17 10.74
CA ASN A 531 -37.96 -20.93 10.94
C ASN A 531 -38.21 -20.33 12.33
N THR A 532 -38.15 -21.19 13.35
CA THR A 532 -38.39 -20.80 14.74
C THR A 532 -37.15 -21.03 15.60
N PHE A 533 -36.86 -20.08 16.48
CA PHE A 533 -35.83 -20.25 17.50
C PHE A 533 -36.49 -20.39 18.87
N THR A 534 -36.15 -21.45 19.61
CA THR A 534 -36.60 -21.63 21.00
C THR A 534 -35.42 -21.36 21.92
N PRO A 535 -35.35 -20.18 22.56
CA PRO A 535 -34.26 -19.82 23.46
C PRO A 535 -34.25 -20.73 24.69
N ASP A 536 -33.06 -21.11 25.14
CA ASP A 536 -32.86 -21.78 26.43
C ASP A 536 -32.52 -20.77 27.55
N ALA A 537 -32.26 -21.26 28.76
CA ALA A 537 -31.96 -20.40 29.90
C ALA A 537 -30.70 -19.54 29.73
N ALA A 538 -29.73 -19.95 28.88
CA ALA A 538 -28.51 -19.22 28.64
C ALA A 538 -28.70 -17.99 27.73
N ALA A 539 -29.78 -17.94 26.96
CA ALA A 539 -30.17 -16.76 26.19
C ALA A 539 -30.83 -15.65 27.03
N SER A 540 -31.16 -15.92 28.29
CA SER A 540 -31.85 -14.96 29.16
C SER A 540 -31.00 -13.71 29.38
N GLY A 541 -31.56 -12.53 29.05
CA GLY A 541 -30.90 -11.24 29.26
C GLY A 541 -29.90 -10.84 28.18
N LEU A 542 -29.71 -11.65 27.13
CA LEU A 542 -28.80 -11.31 26.03
C LEU A 542 -29.43 -10.28 25.08
N SER A 543 -28.64 -9.29 24.67
CA SER A 543 -28.99 -8.33 23.62
C SER A 543 -28.67 -8.85 22.22
N GLU A 544 -27.89 -9.92 22.12
CA GLU A 544 -27.56 -10.57 20.86
C GLU A 544 -27.33 -12.07 21.07
N VAL A 545 -27.57 -12.84 20.02
CA VAL A 545 -27.14 -14.25 19.90
C VAL A 545 -26.41 -14.44 18.58
N TRP A 546 -25.67 -15.53 18.46
CA TRP A 546 -24.83 -15.80 17.31
C TRP A 546 -25.28 -17.08 16.61
N VAL A 547 -25.68 -17.00 15.35
CA VAL A 547 -26.12 -18.16 14.56
C VAL A 547 -24.99 -18.67 13.69
N LYS A 548 -24.64 -19.96 13.82
CA LYS A 548 -23.68 -20.63 12.96
C LYS A 548 -24.37 -21.15 11.71
N ILE A 549 -23.98 -20.61 10.57
CA ILE A 549 -24.52 -21.03 9.27
C ILE A 549 -23.37 -21.62 8.44
N THR A 550 -23.62 -22.79 7.85
CA THR A 550 -22.68 -23.50 6.97
C THR A 550 -23.25 -23.55 5.56
N GLN A 551 -22.47 -23.13 4.58
CA GLN A 551 -22.79 -23.31 3.16
C GLN A 551 -22.50 -24.77 2.76
N LEU A 552 -23.55 -25.49 2.38
CA LEU A 552 -23.46 -26.88 1.95
C LEU A 552 -22.77 -26.97 0.59
N GLY A 553 -21.90 -27.96 0.42
CA GLY A 553 -21.10 -28.14 -0.80
C GLY A 553 -19.70 -27.54 -0.71
N SER A 554 -19.58 -26.29 -0.25
CA SER A 554 -18.27 -25.66 -0.01
C SER A 554 -17.71 -25.95 1.39
N GLY A 555 -18.59 -26.15 2.38
CA GLY A 555 -18.21 -26.41 3.77
C GLY A 555 -17.81 -25.17 4.56
N CYS A 556 -17.85 -23.99 3.96
CA CYS A 556 -17.55 -22.73 4.62
C CYS A 556 -18.63 -22.41 5.64
N ALA A 557 -18.22 -21.99 6.85
CA ALA A 557 -19.12 -21.69 7.94
C ALA A 557 -18.64 -20.46 8.71
N ASP A 558 -19.58 -19.69 9.22
CA ASP A 558 -19.31 -18.50 10.02
C ASP A 558 -20.44 -18.28 11.05
N TYR A 559 -20.15 -17.45 12.04
CA TYR A 559 -21.12 -16.97 13.01
C TYR A 559 -21.62 -15.59 12.61
N PHE A 560 -22.93 -15.43 12.66
CA PHE A 560 -23.62 -14.19 12.34
C PHE A 560 -24.38 -13.69 13.56
N ARG A 561 -24.32 -12.38 13.80
CA ARG A 561 -25.03 -11.72 14.89
C ARG A 561 -26.50 -11.61 14.57
N VAL A 562 -27.31 -11.96 15.56
CA VAL A 562 -28.75 -11.72 15.59
C VAL A 562 -28.98 -10.72 16.72
N SER A 563 -29.35 -9.50 16.38
CA SER A 563 -29.77 -8.51 17.37
C SER A 563 -31.11 -8.93 17.99
N ILE A 564 -31.21 -8.79 19.30
CA ILE A 564 -32.45 -8.99 20.05
C ILE A 564 -32.95 -7.61 20.46
N PRO A 565 -34.18 -7.22 20.07
CA PRO A 565 -34.73 -5.94 20.43
C PRO A 565 -34.74 -5.81 21.95
N GLY A 566 -33.93 -4.89 22.44
CA GLY A 566 -33.86 -4.53 23.85
C GLY A 566 -34.84 -3.41 24.18
N GLY A 567 -35.03 -3.15 25.47
CA GLY A 567 -35.70 -1.97 25.98
C GLY A 567 -36.86 -2.24 26.92
N ILE A 568 -37.45 -1.12 27.36
CA ILE A 568 -38.66 -1.09 28.17
C ILE A 568 -39.74 -0.40 27.33
N PHE A 569 -40.69 -1.17 26.82
CA PHE A 569 -41.79 -0.69 26.03
C PHE A 569 -42.98 -0.40 26.95
N LEU A 570 -43.52 0.82 26.89
CA LEU A 570 -44.81 1.12 27.49
C LEU A 570 -45.90 0.43 26.66
N THR A 571 -46.63 -0.50 27.28
CA THR A 571 -47.82 -1.09 26.67
C THR A 571 -49.06 -0.38 27.19
N GLY A 572 -49.71 0.38 26.30
CA GLY A 572 -50.89 1.19 26.61
C GLY A 572 -50.62 2.69 26.49
N ASP A 573 -51.70 3.48 26.46
CA ASP A 573 -51.58 4.94 26.45
C ASP A 573 -50.82 5.40 27.71
N PRO A 574 -49.88 6.36 27.62
CA PRO A 574 -49.37 7.04 28.80
C PRO A 574 -50.58 7.56 29.57
N VAL A 575 -50.68 7.19 30.85
CA VAL A 575 -51.90 7.45 31.61
C VAL A 575 -52.03 8.95 31.89
N GLU A 576 -52.62 9.70 30.97
CA GLU A 576 -53.16 11.03 31.24
C GLU A 576 -54.55 10.86 31.85
N LYS A 577 -54.65 10.77 33.18
CA LYS A 577 -55.95 10.88 33.86
C LYS A 577 -55.94 11.69 35.15
N SER A 578 -57.11 12.30 35.36
CA SER A 578 -57.40 13.42 36.25
C SER A 578 -57.61 13.03 37.72
N LEU A 579 -56.87 13.74 38.59
CA LEU A 579 -57.17 14.27 39.94
C LEU A 579 -58.02 13.51 41.00
N GLU A 580 -58.59 12.34 40.77
CA GLU A 580 -59.38 11.62 41.80
C GLU A 580 -58.76 10.24 42.12
N ASP A 581 -58.31 10.08 43.38
CA ASP A 581 -57.87 8.91 44.19
C ASP A 581 -57.82 7.46 43.62
N GLU A 582 -57.53 7.27 42.33
CA GLU A 582 -57.47 5.96 41.69
C GLU A 582 -56.03 5.48 41.49
N LEU A 583 -55.83 4.17 41.66
CA LEU A 583 -54.57 3.48 41.44
C LEU A 583 -54.17 3.61 39.96
N VAL A 584 -53.18 4.45 39.66
CA VAL A 584 -52.67 4.63 38.29
C VAL A 584 -51.58 3.59 38.02
N GLY A 585 -51.85 2.66 37.10
CA GLY A 585 -50.87 1.67 36.65
C GLY A 585 -50.47 1.91 35.20
N ALA A 586 -49.17 1.84 34.92
CA ALA A 586 -48.64 1.69 33.57
C ALA A 586 -48.07 0.27 33.43
N ASN A 587 -48.35 -0.40 32.31
CA ASN A 587 -47.79 -1.71 32.03
C ASN A 587 -46.55 -1.53 31.17
N TRP A 588 -45.44 -2.11 31.59
CA TRP A 588 -44.20 -2.13 30.85
C TRP A 588 -43.88 -3.54 30.38
N GLN A 589 -43.37 -3.61 29.17
CA GLN A 589 -42.77 -4.78 28.57
C GLN A 589 -41.26 -4.60 28.61
N VAL A 590 -40.54 -5.52 29.26
CA VAL A 590 -39.10 -5.39 29.53
C VAL A 590 -38.36 -6.51 28.81
N PHE A 591 -37.49 -6.15 27.88
CA PHE A 591 -36.78 -7.11 27.03
C PHE A 591 -35.30 -6.73 26.81
N PRO A 592 -34.41 -7.72 26.65
CA PRO A 592 -34.54 -9.06 27.24
C PRO A 592 -34.76 -8.94 28.78
N ASN A 593 -35.28 -9.96 29.47
CA ASN A 593 -35.41 -9.94 30.94
C ASN A 593 -34.42 -10.94 31.57
N PRO A 594 -33.47 -10.49 32.43
CA PRO A 594 -33.27 -9.11 32.88
C PRO A 594 -32.78 -8.17 31.77
N THR A 595 -33.26 -6.92 31.76
CA THR A 595 -32.79 -5.87 30.83
C THR A 595 -31.75 -5.00 31.52
N THR A 596 -30.84 -4.40 30.76
CA THR A 596 -29.95 -3.33 31.25
C THR A 596 -30.54 -1.94 31.03
N ALA A 597 -31.66 -1.82 30.31
CA ALA A 597 -32.33 -0.56 30.06
C ALA A 597 -32.88 0.07 31.36
N LEU A 598 -32.71 1.39 31.50
CA LEU A 598 -33.25 2.18 32.60
C LEU A 598 -34.61 2.74 32.21
N ALA A 599 -35.65 2.42 32.98
CA ALA A 599 -36.90 3.17 32.91
C ALA A 599 -36.90 4.24 34.00
N VAL A 600 -37.14 5.47 33.58
CA VAL A 600 -37.33 6.61 34.49
C VAL A 600 -38.81 6.92 34.54
N LEU A 601 -39.39 6.79 35.73
CA LEU A 601 -40.73 7.27 36.00
C LEU A 601 -40.64 8.72 36.47
N GLN A 602 -41.10 9.67 35.65
CA GLN A 602 -41.22 11.07 36.06
C GLN A 602 -42.59 11.30 36.68
N ILE A 603 -42.60 11.71 37.96
CA ILE A 603 -43.82 12.10 38.65
C ILE A 603 -44.13 13.57 38.28
N PRO A 604 -45.31 13.87 37.70
CA PRO A 604 -45.68 15.24 37.35
C PRO A 604 -45.64 16.18 38.57
N ASP A 605 -45.23 17.44 38.36
CA ASP A 605 -45.01 18.43 39.42
C ASP A 605 -46.20 18.59 40.39
N GLN A 606 -47.42 18.47 39.87
CA GLN A 606 -48.64 18.55 40.67
C GLN A 606 -48.77 17.47 41.75
N TYR A 607 -48.04 16.36 41.64
CA TYR A 607 -48.01 15.27 42.61
C TYR A 607 -46.76 15.28 43.51
N GLN A 608 -45.77 16.13 43.23
CA GLN A 608 -44.53 16.20 44.03
C GLN A 608 -44.74 16.77 45.45
N THR A 609 -45.92 17.33 45.76
CA THR A 609 -46.27 17.80 47.10
C THR A 609 -46.91 16.73 47.99
N ARG A 610 -47.07 15.50 47.50
CA ARG A 610 -47.66 14.36 48.21
C ARG A 610 -46.71 13.17 48.20
N THR A 611 -46.81 12.32 49.22
CA THR A 611 -46.15 11.02 49.21
C THR A 611 -46.82 10.11 48.19
N VAL A 612 -46.05 9.59 47.23
CA VAL A 612 -46.50 8.65 46.20
C VAL A 612 -45.88 7.28 46.47
N ASP A 613 -46.72 6.26 46.66
CA ASP A 613 -46.29 4.86 46.72
C ASP A 613 -46.08 4.33 45.30
N LEU A 614 -44.82 4.04 44.95
CA LEU A 614 -44.45 3.38 43.71
C LEU A 614 -44.26 1.89 43.96
N THR A 615 -44.97 1.05 43.23
CA THR A 615 -44.81 -0.41 43.30
C THR A 615 -44.61 -0.98 41.91
N LEU A 616 -43.48 -1.62 41.67
CA LEU A 616 -43.26 -2.42 40.47
C LEU A 616 -43.65 -3.87 40.77
N LYS A 617 -44.55 -4.41 39.95
CA LYS A 617 -45.01 -5.79 40.05
C LYS A 617 -44.62 -6.56 38.79
N ASP A 618 -44.32 -7.84 38.94
CA ASP A 618 -44.17 -8.73 37.79
C ASP A 618 -45.53 -9.19 37.22
N LEU A 619 -45.50 -10.00 36.15
CA LEU A 619 -46.70 -10.53 35.49
C LEU A 619 -47.56 -11.43 36.39
N LEU A 620 -47.03 -11.90 37.52
CA LEU A 620 -47.77 -12.69 38.52
C LEU A 620 -48.34 -11.81 39.64
N GLY A 621 -48.20 -10.48 39.52
CA GLY A 621 -48.65 -9.51 40.51
C GLY A 621 -47.77 -9.44 41.76
N ARG A 622 -46.59 -10.08 41.75
CA ARG A 622 -45.66 -10.04 42.88
C ARG A 622 -44.90 -8.73 42.86
N THR A 623 -44.85 -8.04 43.99
CA THR A 623 -44.02 -6.84 44.14
C THR A 623 -42.55 -7.23 44.01
N ILE A 624 -41.89 -6.72 42.98
CA ILE A 624 -40.45 -6.90 42.75
C ILE A 624 -39.64 -5.68 43.19
N TRP A 625 -40.28 -4.51 43.29
CA TRP A 625 -39.69 -3.30 43.84
C TRP A 625 -40.77 -2.37 44.39
N GLN A 626 -40.45 -1.63 45.45
CA GLN A 626 -41.34 -0.63 46.04
C GLN A 626 -40.53 0.56 46.56
N ALA A 627 -41.04 1.76 46.36
CA ALA A 627 -40.48 2.99 46.91
C ALA A 627 -41.58 3.99 47.26
N GLN A 628 -41.25 4.97 48.11
CA GLN A 628 -42.07 6.13 48.39
C GLN A 628 -41.33 7.38 47.89
N SER A 629 -42.04 8.27 47.19
CA SER A 629 -41.50 9.61 46.93
C SER A 629 -41.43 10.39 48.24
N VAL A 630 -40.32 11.09 48.46
CA VAL A 630 -40.12 11.96 49.64
C VAL A 630 -40.86 13.27 49.46
#